data_AF-A0A8S3SUX0-F1
#
_entry.id   AF-A0A8S3SUX0-F1
#
_cell.length_a   1.000
_cell.length_b   1.000
_cell.length_c   1.000
_cell.angle_alpha   90.00
_cell.angle_beta   90.00
_cell.angle_gamma   90.00
#
_symmetry.space_group_name_H-M   'P 1'
#
loop_
_entity.id
_entity.type
_entity.pdbx_description
1 polymer ?
#
loop_
_entity_poly.entity_id
_entity_poly.type
_entity_poly.pdbx_seq_one_letter_code
_entity_poly.pdbx_strand_id
1 'polypeptide(L)'
;MEYLHTDVKEEVNVEKLREELESQLTSWSHTDSDNDLTEEAAAEAWNQYEVLTSNLSQELCEQLRLILEPSQATKLKGDYRTGKRLNMRKVIPYIASQFRKDKIWLRHYQTKQETVPDYLAFESLAMISNALTLLEAGELGICSFGENVRLVHDFNEQFSNHSGAKLLQHLLLNRRKQKLHSF
;
A
#
# COMPACT_ATOMS: atom_id res chain seq x y z
N MET A 1 46.84 10.12 -2.65
CA MET A 1 46.33 8.73 -2.56
C MET A 1 44.89 8.82 -2.14
N GLU A 2 44.01 8.75 -3.13
CA GLU A 2 42.56 8.83 -2.99
C GLU A 2 42.05 7.61 -2.21
N TYR A 3 41.26 7.86 -1.17
CA TYR A 3 40.42 6.82 -0.57
C TYR A 3 39.11 6.79 -1.34
N LEU A 4 38.93 5.73 -2.12
CA LEU A 4 37.70 5.35 -2.80
C LEU A 4 36.60 5.09 -1.75
N HIS A 5 35.70 6.07 -1.58
CA HIS A 5 34.34 5.79 -1.09
C HIS A 5 33.51 5.44 -2.32
N THR A 6 33.65 4.20 -2.78
CA THR A 6 32.67 3.59 -3.69
C THR A 6 31.66 2.86 -2.83
N ASP A 7 30.76 3.62 -2.20
CA ASP A 7 29.42 3.12 -1.91
C ASP A 7 28.73 2.95 -3.26
N VAL A 8 28.98 1.81 -3.89
CA VAL A 8 28.14 1.32 -4.97
C VAL A 8 26.82 0.96 -4.30
N LYS A 9 25.94 1.95 -4.14
CA LYS A 9 24.51 1.69 -4.06
C LYS A 9 24.19 0.91 -5.33
N GLU A 10 23.98 -0.40 -5.21
CA GLU A 10 23.28 -1.15 -6.24
C GLU A 10 21.95 -0.42 -6.43
N GLU A 11 21.87 0.42 -7.46
CA GLU A 11 20.60 0.94 -7.94
C GLU A 11 19.81 -0.28 -8.40
N VAL A 12 19.02 -0.84 -7.49
CA VAL A 12 17.97 -1.79 -7.82
C VAL A 12 17.17 -1.12 -8.92
N ASN A 13 17.26 -1.64 -10.14
CA ASN A 13 16.51 -1.10 -11.26
C ASN A 13 15.03 -1.37 -10.98
N VAL A 14 14.37 -0.35 -10.42
CA VAL A 14 12.98 -0.36 -9.96
C VAL A 14 12.05 -0.84 -11.07
N GLU A 15 12.32 -0.43 -12.30
CA GLU A 15 11.50 -0.80 -13.46
C GLU A 15 11.64 -2.29 -13.78
N LYS A 16 12.87 -2.81 -13.77
CA LYS A 16 13.12 -4.24 -13.97
C LYS A 16 12.49 -5.10 -12.87
N LEU A 17 12.52 -4.63 -11.62
CA LEU A 17 11.88 -5.33 -10.49
C LEU A 17 10.35 -5.31 -10.64
N ARG A 18 9.78 -4.20 -11.12
CA ARG A 18 8.34 -4.09 -11.41
C ARG A 18 7.91 -5.07 -12.50
N GLU A 19 8.66 -5.15 -13.60
CA GLU A 19 8.41 -6.09 -14.70
C GLU A 19 8.46 -7.55 -14.22
N GLU A 20 9.44 -7.90 -13.39
CA GLU A 20 9.57 -9.25 -12.80
C GLU A 20 8.37 -9.59 -11.92
N LEU A 21 7.95 -8.68 -11.04
CA LEU A 21 6.79 -8.87 -10.18
C LEU A 21 5.47 -8.98 -10.97
N GLU A 22 5.32 -8.21 -12.04
CA GLU A 22 4.17 -8.29 -12.94
C GLU A 22 4.12 -9.66 -13.66
N SER A 23 5.28 -10.16 -14.11
CA SER A 23 5.40 -11.50 -14.70
C SER A 23 5.04 -12.60 -13.70
N GLN A 24 5.53 -12.51 -12.46
CA GLN A 24 5.21 -13.46 -11.37
C GLN A 24 3.71 -13.47 -11.07
N LEU A 25 3.08 -12.29 -10.91
CA LEU A 25 1.63 -12.18 -10.72
C LEU A 25 0.84 -12.80 -11.86
N THR A 26 1.27 -12.58 -13.10
CA THR A 26 0.62 -13.15 -14.28
C THR A 26 0.70 -14.67 -14.24
N SER A 27 1.88 -15.24 -13.92
CA SER A 27 2.05 -16.69 -13.79
C SER A 27 1.11 -17.29 -12.74
N TRP A 28 1.01 -16.67 -11.57
CA TRP A 28 0.13 -17.09 -10.48
C TRP A 28 -1.36 -16.95 -10.78
N SER A 29 -1.73 -16.02 -11.67
CA SER A 29 -3.11 -15.80 -12.10
C SER A 29 -3.62 -16.87 -13.07
N HIS A 30 -2.71 -17.56 -13.77
CA HIS A 30 -3.02 -18.54 -14.82
C HIS A 30 -2.87 -20.01 -14.38
N THR A 31 -2.16 -20.29 -13.29
CA THR A 31 -1.99 -21.66 -12.80
C THR A 31 -3.22 -22.10 -11.99
N ASP A 32 -3.88 -23.17 -12.43
CA ASP A 32 -5.10 -23.73 -11.79
C ASP A 32 -4.82 -24.53 -10.51
N SER A 33 -3.55 -24.76 -10.17
CA SER A 33 -3.14 -25.54 -9.01
C SER A 33 -3.08 -24.67 -7.75
N ASP A 34 -3.95 -24.93 -6.77
CA ASP A 34 -4.00 -24.21 -5.48
C ASP A 34 -2.72 -24.32 -4.63
N ASN A 35 -1.80 -25.22 -5.00
CA ASN A 35 -0.61 -25.57 -4.20
C ASN A 35 0.67 -24.77 -4.53
N ASP A 36 0.72 -23.96 -5.59
CA ASP A 36 1.99 -23.34 -6.02
C ASP A 36 2.29 -21.99 -5.37
N LEU A 37 1.29 -21.32 -4.77
CA LEU A 37 1.48 -20.04 -4.09
C LEU A 37 1.83 -20.29 -2.61
N THR A 38 3.02 -20.86 -2.40
CA THR A 38 3.49 -21.16 -1.05
C THR A 38 3.61 -19.88 -0.20
N GLU A 39 3.59 -20.04 1.11
CA GLU A 39 3.75 -18.90 2.02
C GLU A 39 5.10 -18.22 1.82
N GLU A 40 6.14 -19.00 1.54
CA GLU A 40 7.49 -18.50 1.27
C GLU A 40 7.53 -17.67 -0.01
N ALA A 41 6.92 -18.14 -1.11
CA ALA A 41 6.89 -17.40 -2.38
C ALA A 41 6.09 -16.09 -2.25
N ALA A 42 4.97 -16.11 -1.52
CA ALA A 42 4.19 -14.91 -1.24
C ALA A 42 4.96 -13.91 -0.36
N ALA A 43 5.70 -14.40 0.64
CA ALA A 43 6.53 -13.56 1.51
C ALA A 43 7.70 -12.93 0.76
N GLU A 44 8.32 -13.67 -0.16
CA GLU A 44 9.38 -13.16 -1.02
C GLU A 44 8.87 -12.06 -1.96
N ALA A 45 7.75 -12.29 -2.66
CA ALA A 45 7.15 -11.27 -3.51
C ALA A 45 6.71 -10.03 -2.71
N TRP A 46 6.15 -10.21 -1.50
CA TRP A 46 5.82 -9.08 -0.62
C TRP A 46 7.06 -8.26 -0.26
N ASN A 47 8.15 -8.92 0.11
CA ASN A 47 9.41 -8.24 0.42
C ASN A 47 9.93 -7.43 -0.78
N GLN A 48 9.81 -7.97 -2.00
CA GLN A 48 10.16 -7.24 -3.21
C GLN A 48 9.28 -5.98 -3.40
N TYR A 49 7.98 -6.05 -3.11
CA TYR A 49 7.10 -4.86 -3.11
C TYR A 49 7.50 -3.84 -2.04
N GLU A 50 7.90 -4.28 -0.85
CA GLU A 50 8.39 -3.39 0.21
C GLU A 50 9.70 -2.68 -0.19
N VAL A 51 10.63 -3.40 -0.80
CA VAL A 51 11.87 -2.83 -1.33
C VAL A 51 11.58 -1.81 -2.43
N LEU A 52 10.74 -2.20 -3.41
CA LEU A 52 10.33 -1.35 -4.53
C LEU A 52 9.71 -0.04 -4.06
N THR A 53 8.87 -0.10 -3.03
CA THR A 53 8.11 1.04 -2.52
C THR A 53 8.78 1.76 -1.34
N SER A 54 9.96 1.32 -0.90
CA SER A 54 10.64 1.82 0.30
C SER A 54 10.83 3.34 0.28
N ASN A 55 11.39 3.89 -0.81
CA ASN A 55 11.62 5.34 -0.96
C ASN A 55 10.30 6.13 -0.97
N LEU A 56 9.30 5.65 -1.72
CA LEU A 56 7.98 6.28 -1.79
C LEU A 56 7.26 6.24 -0.43
N SER A 57 7.44 5.15 0.33
CA SER A 57 6.90 4.99 1.67
C SER A 57 7.51 6.00 2.64
N GLN A 58 8.82 6.20 2.56
CA GLN A 58 9.54 7.20 3.36
C GLN A 58 9.09 8.62 3.00
N GLU A 59 8.98 8.94 1.71
CA GLU A 59 8.48 10.23 1.26
C GLU A 59 7.06 10.47 1.78
N LEU A 60 6.15 9.49 1.59
CA LEU A 60 4.79 9.56 2.10
C LEU A 60 4.75 9.71 3.63
N CYS A 61 5.61 9.00 4.37
CA CYS A 61 5.73 9.13 5.82
C CYS A 61 6.07 10.56 6.23
N GLU A 62 7.09 11.18 5.61
CA GLU A 62 7.46 12.57 5.94
C GLU A 62 6.38 13.57 5.52
N GLN A 63 5.73 13.35 4.36
CA GLN A 63 4.58 14.15 3.94
C GLN A 63 3.44 14.07 4.97
N LEU A 64 3.15 12.89 5.48
CA LEU A 64 2.16 12.71 6.54
C LEU A 64 2.63 13.34 7.86
N ARG A 65 3.90 13.17 8.25
CA ARG A 65 4.46 13.78 9.46
C ARG A 65 4.29 15.29 9.45
N LEU A 66 4.56 15.96 8.33
CA LEU A 66 4.34 17.41 8.17
C LEU A 66 2.87 17.84 8.35
N ILE A 67 1.91 16.99 7.96
CA ILE A 67 0.47 17.25 8.15
C ILE A 67 0.05 17.00 9.59
N LEU A 68 0.61 15.95 10.22
CA LEU A 68 0.18 15.44 11.52
C LEU A 68 0.89 16.10 12.68
N GLU A 69 2.09 16.65 12.48
CA GLU A 69 2.74 17.49 13.48
C GLU A 69 1.77 18.60 13.90
N PRO A 70 1.61 18.84 15.21
CA PRO A 70 0.83 19.96 15.68
C PRO A 70 1.56 21.26 15.32
N SER A 71 1.34 21.78 14.11
CA SER A 71 1.75 23.14 13.78
C SER A 71 1.13 24.08 14.81
N GLN A 72 1.89 25.05 15.35
CA GLN A 72 1.44 25.90 16.45
C GLN A 72 0.07 26.57 16.18
N ALA A 73 -0.29 26.78 14.91
CA ALA A 73 -1.60 27.25 14.47
C ALA A 73 -2.78 26.32 14.82
N THR A 74 -2.55 25.01 14.94
CA THR A 74 -3.58 24.02 15.28
C THR A 74 -3.80 23.87 16.79
N LYS A 75 -2.84 24.28 17.63
CA LYS A 75 -3.04 24.32 19.10
C LYS A 75 -4.17 25.29 19.51
N LEU A 76 -4.50 26.25 18.64
CA LEU A 76 -5.55 27.27 18.83
C LEU A 76 -6.88 26.96 18.11
N LYS A 77 -7.00 25.83 17.38
CA LYS A 77 -8.26 25.39 16.77
C LYS A 77 -8.57 23.97 17.24
N GLY A 78 -9.71 23.80 17.90
CA GLY A 78 -10.13 22.61 18.65
C GLY A 78 -10.37 21.31 17.85
N ASP A 79 -9.58 21.03 16.82
CA ASP A 79 -9.69 19.85 15.96
C ASP A 79 -9.10 18.58 16.62
N TYR A 80 -8.29 18.71 17.67
CA TYR A 80 -7.71 17.58 18.43
C TYR A 80 -8.50 17.22 19.69
N ARG A 81 -9.77 17.64 19.79
CA ARG A 81 -10.59 17.46 21.01
C ARG A 81 -10.70 16.00 21.50
N THR A 82 -10.40 15.03 20.64
CA THR A 82 -10.46 13.58 20.95
C THR A 82 -9.09 12.91 21.08
N GLY A 83 -7.97 13.63 20.98
CA GLY A 83 -6.62 13.03 21.05
C GLY A 83 -6.25 12.07 19.90
N LYS A 84 -7.06 12.01 18.84
CA LYS A 84 -6.79 11.16 17.67
C LYS A 84 -5.59 11.73 16.90
N ARG A 85 -4.56 10.90 16.73
CA ARG A 85 -3.28 11.26 16.06
C ARG A 85 -3.44 11.59 14.56
N LEU A 86 -4.52 11.14 13.93
CA LEU A 86 -4.79 11.29 12.50
C LEU A 86 -6.11 12.06 12.24
N ASN A 87 -6.03 13.25 11.63
CA ASN A 87 -7.21 14.02 11.20
C ASN A 87 -7.43 13.85 9.69
N MET A 88 -8.25 12.86 9.30
CA MET A 88 -8.54 12.55 7.89
C MET A 88 -9.06 13.74 7.08
N ARG A 89 -9.73 14.72 7.71
CA ARG A 89 -10.20 15.94 7.03
C ARG A 89 -9.04 16.82 6.54
N LYS A 90 -7.87 16.76 7.19
CA LYS A 90 -6.65 17.47 6.78
C LYS A 90 -5.80 16.66 5.78
N VAL A 91 -5.81 15.33 5.90
CA VAL A 91 -5.03 14.43 5.05
C VAL A 91 -5.54 14.41 3.60
N ILE A 92 -6.86 14.36 3.41
CA ILE A 92 -7.48 14.22 2.08
C ILE A 92 -7.10 15.34 1.09
N PRO A 93 -7.20 16.65 1.42
CA PRO A 93 -6.81 17.72 0.49
C PRO A 93 -5.33 17.68 0.12
N TYR A 94 -4.49 17.19 1.04
CA TYR A 94 -3.04 17.22 0.87
C TYR A 94 -2.55 16.12 -0.07
N ILE A 95 -2.92 14.86 0.23
CA ILE A 95 -2.55 13.69 -0.58
C ILE A 95 -3.06 13.85 -2.01
N ALA A 96 -4.29 14.36 -2.18
CA ALA A 96 -4.92 14.40 -3.49
C ALA A 96 -4.52 15.61 -4.35
N SER A 97 -3.99 16.70 -3.77
CA SER A 97 -3.89 17.97 -4.52
C SER A 97 -2.73 18.92 -4.17
N GLN A 98 -1.71 18.47 -3.46
CA GLN A 98 -0.54 19.30 -3.11
C GLN A 98 -0.95 20.64 -2.45
N PHE A 99 -1.58 20.57 -1.27
CA PHE A 99 -2.06 21.73 -0.49
C PHE A 99 -3.23 22.55 -1.08
N ARG A 100 -3.81 22.21 -2.25
CA ARG A 100 -5.03 22.89 -2.69
C ARG A 100 -6.25 22.36 -1.93
N LYS A 101 -7.25 23.20 -1.69
CA LYS A 101 -8.57 22.72 -1.23
C LYS A 101 -9.34 22.15 -2.42
N ASP A 102 -8.75 21.19 -3.11
CA ASP A 102 -9.39 20.56 -4.24
C ASP A 102 -10.40 19.54 -3.72
N LYS A 103 -11.66 19.72 -4.11
CA LYS A 103 -12.79 18.88 -3.69
C LYS A 103 -12.83 17.58 -4.51
N ILE A 104 -11.68 16.95 -4.71
CA ILE A 104 -11.53 15.76 -5.55
C ILE A 104 -12.42 14.63 -5.01
N TRP A 105 -12.56 14.51 -3.70
CA TRP A 105 -13.47 13.57 -3.03
C TRP A 105 -14.97 13.83 -3.30
N LEU A 106 -15.36 15.05 -3.72
CA LEU A 106 -16.73 15.40 -4.12
C LEU A 106 -16.94 15.31 -5.64
N ARG A 107 -15.87 15.16 -6.43
CA ARG A 107 -16.03 14.87 -7.85
C ARG A 107 -16.59 13.45 -7.91
N HIS A 108 -17.80 13.31 -8.47
CA HIS A 108 -18.32 12.00 -8.83
C HIS A 108 -17.30 11.36 -9.75
N TYR A 109 -16.54 10.39 -9.23
CA TYR A 109 -15.64 9.59 -10.03
C TYR A 109 -16.54 8.71 -10.89
N GLN A 110 -16.91 9.20 -12.08
CA GLN A 110 -17.40 8.35 -13.14
C GLN A 110 -16.22 7.49 -13.54
N THR A 111 -16.01 6.41 -12.79
CA THR A 111 -15.09 5.35 -13.19
C THR A 111 -15.62 4.85 -14.53
N LYS A 112 -14.94 5.22 -15.62
CA LYS A 112 -14.74 4.21 -16.66
C LYS A 112 -14.11 3.05 -15.90
N GLN A 113 -14.71 1.87 -15.95
CA GLN A 113 -14.25 0.67 -15.27
C GLN A 113 -12.90 0.22 -15.88
N GLU A 114 -11.88 1.04 -15.77
CA GLU A 114 -10.50 0.61 -15.98
C GLU A 114 -10.12 -0.10 -14.69
N THR A 115 -10.13 -1.43 -14.76
CA THR A 115 -9.64 -2.29 -13.69
C THR A 115 -8.23 -1.88 -13.36
N VAL A 116 -7.99 -1.41 -12.13
CA VAL A 116 -6.64 -1.14 -11.65
C VAL A 116 -5.82 -2.42 -11.79
N PRO A 117 -4.62 -2.37 -12.41
CA PRO A 117 -3.77 -3.55 -12.52
C PRO A 117 -3.39 -4.09 -11.15
N ASP A 118 -3.32 -5.41 -11.01
CA ASP A 118 -3.09 -6.06 -9.70
C ASP A 118 -1.73 -5.65 -9.11
N TYR A 119 -0.68 -5.55 -9.94
CA TYR A 119 0.65 -5.10 -9.50
C TYR A 119 0.61 -3.71 -8.85
N LEU A 120 -0.17 -2.79 -9.43
CA LEU A 120 -0.28 -1.42 -8.94
C LEU A 120 -1.05 -1.36 -7.61
N ALA A 121 -2.04 -2.24 -7.44
CA ALA A 121 -2.78 -2.36 -6.19
C ALA A 121 -1.88 -2.86 -5.05
N PHE A 122 -1.07 -3.89 -5.29
CA PHE A 122 -0.11 -4.40 -4.30
C PHE A 122 1.01 -3.40 -4.00
N GLU A 123 1.54 -2.73 -5.01
CA GLU A 123 2.52 -1.65 -4.84
C GLU A 123 1.95 -0.52 -3.98
N SER A 124 0.74 -0.05 -4.29
CA SER A 124 0.08 1.01 -3.51
C SER A 124 -0.16 0.58 -2.06
N LEU A 125 -0.54 -0.68 -1.85
CA LEU A 125 -0.81 -1.19 -0.52
C LEU A 125 0.47 -1.31 0.31
N ALA A 126 1.54 -1.88 -0.24
CA ALA A 126 2.85 -1.98 0.42
C ALA A 126 3.38 -0.59 0.79
N MET A 127 3.24 0.38 -0.13
CA MET A 127 3.64 1.77 0.11
C MET A 127 2.88 2.39 1.28
N ILE A 128 1.54 2.27 1.28
CA ILE A 128 0.70 2.87 2.32
C ILE A 128 0.91 2.17 3.66
N SER A 129 0.95 0.83 3.68
CA SER A 129 1.15 0.07 4.93
C SER A 129 2.49 0.40 5.56
N ASN A 130 3.57 0.42 4.77
CA ASN A 130 4.90 0.73 5.27
C ASN A 130 5.00 2.18 5.75
N ALA A 131 4.45 3.15 5.01
CA ALA A 131 4.42 4.55 5.43
C ALA A 131 3.69 4.76 6.77
N LEU A 132 2.55 4.09 6.98
CA LEU A 132 1.78 4.17 8.22
C LEU A 132 2.52 3.49 9.39
N THR A 133 3.17 2.35 9.14
CA THR A 133 4.02 1.67 10.14
C THR A 133 5.19 2.55 10.56
N LEU A 134 5.92 3.16 9.61
CA LEU A 134 7.04 4.08 9.89
C LEU A 134 6.60 5.32 10.67
N LEU A 135 5.38 5.78 10.45
CA LEU A 135 4.83 6.95 11.13
C LEU A 135 4.33 6.64 12.55
N GLU A 136 4.24 5.35 12.93
CA GLU A 136 3.63 4.88 14.18
C GLU A 136 2.23 5.50 14.43
N ALA A 137 1.50 5.76 13.36
CA ALA A 137 0.28 6.55 13.40
C ALA A 137 -0.96 5.75 12.98
N GLY A 138 -1.76 5.41 13.98
CA GLY A 138 -3.08 4.80 13.79
C GLY A 138 -3.03 3.28 13.70
N GLU A 139 -4.19 2.71 13.44
CA GLU A 139 -4.42 1.28 13.25
C GLU A 139 -4.72 1.05 11.76
N LEU A 140 -4.19 -0.04 11.19
CA LEU A 140 -4.40 -0.40 9.78
C LEU A 140 -5.38 -1.56 9.69
N GLY A 141 -6.47 -1.38 8.94
CA GLY A 141 -7.42 -2.44 8.64
C GLY A 141 -7.52 -2.62 7.13
N ILE A 142 -7.47 -3.87 6.67
CA ILE A 142 -7.55 -4.20 5.24
C ILE A 142 -8.69 -5.17 5.02
N CYS A 143 -9.60 -4.82 4.12
CA CYS A 143 -10.71 -5.68 3.73
C CYS A 143 -10.72 -5.90 2.21
N SER A 144 -11.09 -7.11 1.80
CA SER A 144 -11.29 -7.47 0.41
C SER A 144 -12.78 -7.54 0.09
N PHE A 145 -13.10 -7.17 -1.14
CA PHE A 145 -14.45 -7.13 -1.68
C PHE A 145 -14.52 -7.99 -2.93
N GLY A 146 -15.64 -8.67 -3.13
CA GLY A 146 -15.88 -9.56 -4.25
C GLY A 146 -17.27 -10.16 -4.16
N GLU A 147 -17.38 -11.49 -4.20
CA GLU A 147 -18.65 -12.18 -3.89
C GLU A 147 -19.04 -11.97 -2.42
N ASN A 148 -18.04 -12.00 -1.53
CA ASN A 148 -18.19 -11.75 -0.10
C ASN A 148 -17.21 -10.67 0.37
N VAL A 149 -17.60 -9.92 1.39
CA VAL A 149 -16.71 -8.96 2.07
C VAL A 149 -15.96 -9.69 3.18
N ARG A 150 -14.64 -9.58 3.21
CA ARG A 150 -13.80 -10.20 4.25
C ARG A 150 -12.76 -9.23 4.78
N LEU A 151 -12.62 -9.16 6.10
CA LEU A 151 -11.50 -8.51 6.75
C LEU A 151 -10.26 -9.42 6.63
N VAL A 152 -9.24 -8.94 5.93
CA VAL A 152 -7.97 -9.65 5.66
C VAL A 152 -6.95 -9.37 6.75
N HIS A 153 -6.93 -8.13 7.25
CA HIS A 153 -6.09 -7.67 8.36
C HIS A 153 -6.92 -6.75 9.27
N ASP A 154 -6.88 -7.01 10.58
CA ASP A 154 -7.65 -6.28 11.59
C ASP A 154 -6.86 -5.10 12.17
N PHE A 155 -7.55 -4.08 12.63
CA PHE A 155 -6.98 -2.86 13.21
C PHE A 155 -6.14 -3.12 14.47
N ASN A 156 -6.43 -4.20 15.20
CA ASN A 156 -5.72 -4.57 16.43
C ASN A 156 -4.40 -5.33 16.17
N GLU A 157 -4.12 -5.71 14.92
CA GLU A 157 -2.93 -6.45 14.53
C GLU A 157 -1.86 -5.50 13.97
N GLN A 158 -0.58 -5.76 14.27
CA GLN A 158 0.51 -5.02 13.64
C GLN A 158 0.76 -5.56 12.24
N PHE A 159 0.83 -4.67 11.26
CA PHE A 159 1.14 -5.06 9.90
C PHE A 159 2.60 -5.51 9.78
N SER A 160 2.82 -6.71 9.27
CA SER A 160 4.13 -7.35 9.10
C SER A 160 4.25 -8.01 7.73
N ASN A 161 5.46 -8.43 7.36
CA ASN A 161 5.71 -9.14 6.09
C ASN A 161 4.84 -10.41 5.97
N HIS A 162 4.57 -11.10 7.07
CA HIS A 162 3.65 -12.24 7.10
C HIS A 162 2.20 -11.80 6.80
N SER A 163 1.77 -10.66 7.32
CA SER A 163 0.45 -10.08 6.99
C SER A 163 0.33 -9.75 5.50
N GLY A 164 1.41 -9.21 4.91
CA GLY A 164 1.53 -8.93 3.49
C GLY A 164 1.48 -10.18 2.61
N ALA A 165 2.23 -11.23 2.98
CA ALA A 165 2.22 -12.53 2.29
C ALA A 165 0.81 -13.16 2.27
N LYS A 166 0.16 -13.18 3.45
CA LYS A 166 -1.22 -13.67 3.61
C LYS A 166 -2.21 -12.87 2.74
N LEU A 167 -2.00 -11.58 2.61
CA LEU A 167 -2.83 -10.72 1.79
C LEU A 167 -2.65 -10.98 0.29
N LEU A 168 -1.41 -11.17 -0.18
CA LEU A 168 -1.13 -11.59 -1.56
C LEU A 168 -1.84 -12.89 -1.90
N GLN A 169 -1.68 -13.91 -1.05
CA GLN A 169 -2.36 -15.19 -1.21
C GLN A 169 -3.88 -15.01 -1.29
N HIS A 170 -4.47 -14.28 -0.33
CA HIS A 170 -5.91 -14.10 -0.25
C HIS A 170 -6.49 -13.42 -1.49
N LEU A 171 -5.87 -12.31 -1.94
CA LEU A 171 -6.36 -11.54 -3.06
C LEU A 171 -6.22 -12.29 -4.38
N LEU A 172 -5.12 -13.02 -4.58
CA LEU A 172 -4.92 -13.84 -5.78
C LEU A 172 -5.89 -15.03 -5.84
N LEU A 173 -6.13 -15.70 -4.71
CA LEU A 173 -7.10 -16.79 -4.61
C LEU A 173 -8.54 -16.33 -4.86
N ASN A 174 -8.93 -15.17 -4.30
CA ASN A 174 -10.31 -14.70 -4.42
C ASN A 174 -10.64 -14.29 -5.85
N ARG A 175 -9.67 -13.71 -6.59
CA ARG A 175 -9.84 -13.39 -8.01
C ARG A 175 -10.05 -14.64 -8.87
N ARG A 176 -9.34 -15.74 -8.58
CA ARG A 176 -9.53 -17.03 -9.28
C ARG A 176 -10.98 -17.51 -9.18
N LYS A 177 -11.57 -17.44 -7.99
CA LYS A 177 -12.98 -17.82 -7.77
C LYS A 177 -13.96 -16.95 -8.56
N GLN A 178 -13.69 -15.65 -8.71
CA GLN A 178 -14.55 -14.76 -9.48
C GLN A 178 -14.52 -15.04 -10.99
N LYS A 179 -13.36 -15.41 -11.56
CA LYS A 179 -13.26 -15.81 -12.98
C LYS A 179 -14.06 -17.08 -13.29
N LEU A 180 -14.16 -18.03 -12.35
CA LEU A 180 -14.96 -19.24 -12.54
C LEU A 180 -16.47 -18.99 -12.52
N HIS A 181 -16.94 -17.99 -11.76
CA HIS A 181 -18.37 -17.71 -11.61
C HIS A 181 -19.00 -16.89 -12.76
N SER A 182 -18.18 -16.39 -13.69
CA SER A 182 -18.62 -15.57 -14.84
C SER A 182 -18.86 -16.38 -16.13
N PHE A 183 -19.10 -17.68 -16.04
CA PHE A 183 -19.47 -18.55 -17.17
C PHE A 183 -20.90 -19.10 -17.03
#